data_AF-A0ABD2PTH0-F1
#
_entry.id   AF-A0ABD2PTH0-F1
#
_cell.length_a   1.000
_cell.length_b   1.000
_cell.length_c   1.000
_cell.angle_alpha   90.00
_cell.angle_beta   90.00
_cell.angle_gamma   90.00
#
_symmetry.space_group_name_H-M   'P 1'
#
loop_
_entity.id
_entity.type
_entity.pdbx_description
1 polymer ?
#
loop_
_entity_poly.entity_id
_entity_poly.type
_entity_poly.pdbx_seq_one_letter_code
_entity_poly.pdbx_strand_id
1 'polypeptide(L)'
;MPSCAICCRNFRFLTIEMVLNTDMSTHFQQIKIIKSQLANNEMPDHSKGLSLLLHCADISHPSKLWELHHPWTTRLLEEFFRQGDRERELGLPFSPLCDRNTTLIAESQIGFIDFIVEPSFHVLTELLESMLWHAQNRSAVNGTTKVACMNHSSSQSSVALHNPSPTDDSNQETKKSKMLVERPWESEIQANRALWKKKAETEVLPSQQKPEEEA
;
A
#
# COMPACT_ATOMS: atom_id res chain seq x y z
N MET A 1 33.14 13.59 -7.72
CA MET A 1 33.19 12.28 -7.01
C MET A 1 32.32 12.20 -5.73
N PRO A 2 32.09 13.23 -4.89
CA PRO A 2 31.30 13.10 -3.64
C PRO A 2 29.82 12.73 -3.85
N SER A 3 29.24 13.15 -4.98
CA SER A 3 27.84 12.93 -5.33
C SER A 3 27.47 11.43 -5.49
N CYS A 4 28.40 10.59 -5.95
CA CYS A 4 28.15 9.15 -6.15
C CYS A 4 28.05 8.42 -4.81
N ALA A 5 28.92 8.71 -3.84
CA ALA A 5 28.87 8.09 -2.52
C ALA A 5 27.59 8.46 -1.74
N ILE A 6 27.12 9.70 -1.87
CA ILE A 6 25.85 10.16 -1.28
C ILE A 6 24.66 9.44 -1.95
N CYS A 7 24.67 9.31 -3.29
CA CYS A 7 23.65 8.58 -4.02
C CYS A 7 23.57 7.10 -3.61
N CYS A 8 24.70 6.41 -3.52
CA CYS A 8 24.76 5.00 -3.09
C CYS A 8 24.26 4.82 -1.65
N ARG A 9 24.63 5.73 -0.74
CA ARG A 9 24.13 5.72 0.65
C ARG A 9 22.61 5.88 0.70
N ASN A 10 22.06 6.82 -0.08
CA ASN A 10 20.63 7.07 -0.13
C ASN A 10 19.86 5.88 -0.73
N PHE A 11 20.37 5.30 -1.83
CA PHE A 11 19.76 4.10 -2.41
C PHE A 11 19.73 2.94 -1.41
N ARG A 12 20.88 2.63 -0.79
CA ARG A 12 20.96 1.59 0.25
C ARG A 12 19.99 1.86 1.39
N PHE A 13 19.93 3.08 1.89
CA PHE A 13 18.99 3.46 2.95
C PHE A 13 17.55 3.20 2.54
N LEU A 14 17.12 3.69 1.37
CA LEU A 14 15.76 3.49 0.87
C LEU A 14 15.42 2.01 0.67
N THR A 15 16.34 1.21 0.11
CA THR A 15 16.11 -0.24 -0.07
C THR A 15 15.95 -0.95 1.27
N ILE A 16 16.80 -0.64 2.26
CA ILE A 16 16.70 -1.24 3.60
C ILE A 16 15.37 -0.88 4.24
N GLU A 17 14.99 0.40 4.21
CA GLU A 17 13.71 0.86 4.77
C GLU A 17 12.53 0.16 4.11
N MET A 18 12.49 0.09 2.78
CA MET A 18 11.39 -0.58 2.06
C MET A 18 11.26 -2.05 2.42
N VAL A 19 12.38 -2.80 2.45
CA VAL A 19 12.38 -4.23 2.79
C VAL A 19 11.97 -4.47 4.23
N LEU A 20 12.47 -3.68 5.18
CA LEU A 20 12.09 -3.84 6.59
C LEU A 20 10.60 -3.53 6.83
N ASN A 21 10.02 -2.64 6.03
CA ASN A 21 8.61 -2.30 6.14
C ASN A 21 7.67 -3.31 5.45
N THR A 22 8.15 -4.40 4.84
CA THR A 22 7.26 -5.51 4.44
C THR A 22 6.92 -6.43 5.61
N ASP A 23 7.53 -6.23 6.78
CA ASP A 23 7.21 -7.01 7.98
C ASP A 23 5.78 -6.75 8.48
N MET A 24 4.96 -7.79 8.42
CA MET A 24 3.58 -7.80 8.91
C MET A 24 3.44 -7.46 10.40
N SER A 25 4.47 -7.65 11.21
CA SER A 25 4.45 -7.24 12.63
C SER A 25 4.28 -5.72 12.81
N THR A 26 4.70 -4.94 11.81
CA THR A 26 4.63 -3.47 11.83
C THR A 26 3.47 -2.91 11.00
N HIS A 27 2.73 -3.76 10.28
CA HIS A 27 1.67 -3.40 9.35
C HIS A 27 0.72 -2.33 9.91
N PHE A 28 0.08 -2.58 11.05
CA PHE A 28 -0.92 -1.66 11.61
C PHE A 28 -0.31 -0.32 12.05
N GLN A 29 0.94 -0.34 12.52
CA GLN A 29 1.64 0.88 12.90
C GLN A 29 1.93 1.74 11.67
N GLN A 30 2.41 1.15 10.57
CA GLN A 30 2.69 1.86 9.33
C GLN A 30 1.41 2.50 8.76
N ILE A 31 0.33 1.72 8.64
CA ILE A 31 -0.97 2.20 8.14
C ILE A 31 -1.48 3.36 8.99
N LYS A 32 -1.42 3.23 10.32
CA LYS A 32 -1.86 4.28 11.26
C LYS A 32 -1.06 5.58 11.09
N ILE A 33 0.26 5.48 10.98
CA ILE A 33 1.14 6.66 10.83
C ILE A 33 0.79 7.39 9.53
N ILE A 34 0.77 6.69 8.40
CA ILE A 34 0.53 7.32 7.09
C ILE A 34 -0.87 7.92 7.04
N LYS A 35 -1.89 7.18 7.50
CA LYS A 35 -3.26 7.69 7.59
C LYS A 35 -3.36 8.95 8.43
N SER A 36 -2.66 9.00 9.57
CA SER A 36 -2.64 10.19 10.43
C SER A 36 -1.98 11.40 9.74
N GLN A 37 -0.87 11.17 9.01
CA GLN A 37 -0.19 12.25 8.28
C GLN A 37 -1.10 12.81 7.17
N LEU A 38 -1.74 11.93 6.39
CA LEU A 38 -2.65 12.33 5.32
C LEU A 38 -3.88 13.08 5.85
N ALA A 39 -4.45 12.64 6.98
CA ALA A 39 -5.57 13.34 7.63
C ALA A 39 -5.21 14.76 8.08
N ASN A 40 -3.94 14.98 8.45
CA ASN A 40 -3.42 16.30 8.82
C ASN A 40 -2.94 17.13 7.60
N ASN A 41 -3.17 16.65 6.37
CA ASN A 41 -2.63 17.21 5.13
C ASN A 41 -1.09 17.30 5.11
N GLU A 42 -0.41 16.44 5.87
CA GLU A 42 1.04 16.32 5.87
C GLU A 42 1.47 15.23 4.88
N MET A 43 2.38 15.57 3.96
CA MET A 43 2.92 14.59 3.03
C MET A 43 3.88 13.63 3.73
N PRO A 44 3.66 12.31 3.65
CA PRO A 44 4.61 11.35 4.16
C PRO A 44 5.97 11.47 3.46
N ASP A 45 7.04 11.19 4.20
CA ASP A 45 8.38 11.12 3.64
C ASP A 45 8.43 10.11 2.48
N HIS A 46 9.27 10.38 1.49
CA HIS A 46 9.41 9.51 0.31
C HIS A 46 9.69 8.04 0.68
N SER A 47 10.49 7.81 1.72
CA SER A 47 10.77 6.46 2.24
C SER A 47 9.48 5.76 2.68
N LYS A 48 8.66 6.41 3.51
CA LYS A 48 7.40 5.84 4.03
C LYS A 48 6.38 5.59 2.91
N GLY A 49 6.29 6.51 1.95
CA GLY A 49 5.39 6.36 0.81
C GLY A 49 5.78 5.16 -0.07
N LEU A 50 7.07 5.01 -0.38
CA LEU A 50 7.57 3.85 -1.12
C LEU A 50 7.45 2.54 -0.32
N SER A 51 7.71 2.58 0.98
CA SER A 51 7.52 1.42 1.87
C SER A 51 6.07 0.94 1.85
N LEU A 52 5.09 1.84 1.97
CA LEU A 52 3.67 1.47 1.88
C LEU A 52 3.31 0.87 0.52
N LEU A 53 3.81 1.46 -0.56
CA LEU A 53 3.59 0.95 -1.91
C LEU A 53 4.13 -0.46 -2.07
N LEU A 54 5.37 -0.71 -1.63
CA LEU A 54 5.98 -2.05 -1.68
C LEU A 54 5.22 -3.04 -0.81
N HIS A 55 4.84 -2.63 0.41
CA HIS A 55 4.07 -3.47 1.33
C HIS A 55 2.72 -3.87 0.72
N CYS A 56 1.97 -2.92 0.15
CA CYS A 56 0.72 -3.23 -0.54
C CYS A 56 0.93 -4.16 -1.74
N ALA A 57 2.06 -4.04 -2.45
CA ALA A 57 2.42 -4.93 -3.55
C ALA A 57 2.68 -6.37 -3.05
N ASP A 58 3.35 -6.52 -1.92
CA ASP A 58 3.66 -7.79 -1.27
C ASP A 58 2.39 -8.57 -0.91
N ILE A 59 1.38 -7.89 -0.36
CA ILE A 59 0.07 -8.48 0.00
C ILE A 59 -1.00 -8.36 -1.09
N SER A 60 -0.62 -8.07 -2.34
CA SER A 60 -1.58 -7.64 -3.38
C SER A 60 -2.41 -8.76 -4.00
N HIS A 61 -2.15 -10.04 -3.73
CA HIS A 61 -2.81 -11.13 -4.45
C HIS A 61 -4.35 -11.11 -4.37
N PRO A 62 -5.03 -10.64 -3.30
CA PRO A 62 -6.51 -10.53 -3.27
C PRO A 62 -7.06 -9.40 -4.13
N SER A 63 -6.20 -8.51 -4.62
CA SER A 63 -6.55 -7.44 -5.57
C SER A 63 -6.41 -7.83 -7.05
N LYS A 64 -6.11 -9.11 -7.31
CA LYS A 64 -5.94 -9.66 -8.67
C LYS A 64 -7.15 -10.50 -9.03
N LEU A 65 -7.30 -10.79 -10.33
CA LEU A 65 -8.27 -11.78 -10.82
C LEU A 65 -8.19 -13.08 -10.01
N TRP A 66 -9.34 -13.72 -9.80
CA TRP A 66 -9.45 -14.97 -9.03
C TRP A 66 -8.43 -16.04 -9.44
N GLU A 67 -8.21 -16.21 -10.74
CA GLU A 67 -7.26 -17.17 -11.31
C GLU A 67 -5.79 -16.93 -10.90
N LEU A 68 -5.47 -15.70 -10.48
CA LEU A 68 -4.17 -15.38 -9.87
C LEU A 68 -4.25 -15.46 -8.35
N HIS A 69 -5.31 -14.90 -7.75
CA HIS A 69 -5.47 -14.85 -6.30
C HIS A 69 -5.49 -16.24 -5.66
N HIS A 70 -6.33 -17.14 -6.17
CA HIS A 70 -6.57 -18.43 -5.53
C HIS A 70 -5.31 -19.31 -5.48
N PRO A 71 -4.53 -19.47 -6.59
CA PRO A 71 -3.26 -20.20 -6.51
C PRO A 71 -2.25 -19.61 -5.53
N TRP A 72 -2.17 -18.28 -5.39
CA TRP A 72 -1.32 -17.64 -4.37
C TRP A 72 -1.77 -18.00 -2.96
N THR A 73 -3.07 -17.92 -2.68
CA THR A 73 -3.65 -18.34 -1.40
C THR A 73 -3.35 -19.81 -1.10
N THR A 74 -3.54 -20.71 -2.07
CA THR A 74 -3.25 -22.14 -1.89
C THR A 74 -1.77 -22.40 -1.55
N ARG A 75 -0.85 -21.71 -2.23
CA ARG A 75 0.59 -21.86 -1.98
C ARG A 75 0.99 -21.35 -0.61
N LEU A 76 0.46 -20.20 -0.19
CA LEU A 76 0.72 -19.61 1.13
C LEU A 76 0.22 -20.53 2.26
N LEU A 77 -1.00 -21.05 2.13
CA LEU A 77 -1.57 -21.93 3.14
C LEU A 77 -0.85 -23.28 3.22
N GLU A 78 -0.41 -23.84 2.09
CA GLU A 78 0.43 -25.05 2.12
C GLU A 78 1.76 -24.80 2.85
N GLU A 79 2.36 -23.61 2.72
CA GLU A 79 3.54 -23.26 3.52
C GLU A 79 3.23 -23.22 5.02
N PHE A 80 2.12 -22.58 5.43
CA PHE A 80 1.68 -22.57 6.83
C PHE A 80 1.38 -23.97 7.36
N PHE A 81 0.73 -24.82 6.56
CA PHE A 81 0.43 -26.17 6.97
C PHE A 81 1.68 -27.04 7.13
N ARG A 82 2.69 -26.86 6.27
CA ARG A 82 3.99 -27.52 6.44
C ARG A 82 4.72 -27.04 7.69
N GLN A 83 4.59 -25.76 8.06
CA GLN A 83 5.07 -25.27 9.35
C GLN A 83 4.35 -25.98 10.50
N GLY A 84 3.02 -26.04 10.47
CA GLY A 84 2.24 -26.71 11.51
C GLY A 84 2.55 -28.21 11.64
N ASP A 85 2.75 -28.91 10.52
CA ASP A 85 3.18 -30.31 10.55
C ASP A 85 4.49 -30.48 11.32
N ARG A 86 5.44 -29.55 11.13
CA ARG A 86 6.71 -29.55 11.86
C ARG A 86 6.57 -29.11 13.32
N GLU A 87 5.68 -28.18 13.63
CA GLU A 87 5.35 -27.81 15.01
C GLU A 87 4.81 -29.03 15.78
N ARG A 88 3.91 -29.80 15.17
CA ARG A 88 3.40 -31.07 15.72
C ARG A 88 4.51 -32.10 15.93
N GLU A 89 5.39 -32.30 14.95
CA GLU A 89 6.54 -33.22 15.08
C GLU A 89 7.46 -32.86 16.25
N LEU A 90 7.62 -31.57 16.52
CA LEU A 90 8.42 -31.04 17.63
C LEU A 90 7.66 -30.98 18.97
N GLY A 91 6.37 -31.35 19.00
CA GLY A 91 5.52 -31.25 20.19
C GLY A 91 5.19 -29.82 20.61
N LEU A 92 5.24 -28.87 19.67
CA LEU A 92 4.91 -27.46 19.88
C LEU A 92 3.41 -27.22 19.63
N PRO A 93 2.81 -26.20 20.26
CA PRO A 93 1.47 -25.75 19.88
C PRO A 93 1.49 -25.20 18.45
N PHE A 94 0.38 -25.41 17.72
CA PHE A 94 0.24 -24.86 16.38
C PHE A 94 0.21 -23.34 16.39
N SER A 95 0.97 -22.73 15.49
CA SER A 95 0.82 -21.32 15.16
C SER A 95 -0.55 -21.07 14.51
N PRO A 96 -1.10 -19.84 14.61
CA PRO A 96 -2.37 -19.49 13.96
C PRO A 96 -2.38 -19.88 12.47
N LEU A 97 -3.49 -20.46 12.02
CA LEU A 97 -3.71 -20.93 10.62
C LEU A 97 -2.77 -22.05 10.14
N CYS A 98 -1.89 -22.59 10.99
CA CYS A 98 -0.92 -23.61 10.59
C CYS A 98 -1.46 -25.04 10.74
N ASP A 99 -2.62 -25.25 11.36
CA ASP A 99 -3.24 -26.58 11.45
C ASP A 99 -4.22 -26.81 10.29
N ARG A 100 -3.82 -27.68 9.34
CA ARG A 100 -4.64 -28.05 8.18
C ARG A 100 -5.95 -28.77 8.53
N ASN A 101 -6.12 -29.25 9.76
CA ASN A 101 -7.34 -29.98 10.17
C ASN A 101 -8.43 -29.07 10.75
N THR A 102 -8.04 -27.87 11.20
CA THR A 102 -8.92 -26.94 11.91
C THR A 102 -9.01 -25.57 11.24
N THR A 103 -8.11 -25.26 10.30
CA THR A 103 -8.12 -23.98 9.58
C THR A 103 -9.28 -23.93 8.58
N LEU A 104 -10.16 -22.94 8.74
CA LEU A 104 -11.18 -22.55 7.76
C LEU A 104 -10.57 -21.54 6.80
N ILE A 105 -10.28 -21.99 5.58
CA ILE A 105 -9.56 -21.20 4.58
C ILE A 105 -10.40 -20.01 4.16
N ALA A 106 -11.68 -20.21 3.84
CA ALA A 106 -12.52 -19.14 3.32
C ALA A 106 -12.72 -18.02 4.35
N GLU A 107 -13.01 -18.37 5.61
CA GLU A 107 -13.12 -17.41 6.71
C GLU A 107 -11.80 -16.64 6.94
N SER A 108 -10.65 -17.35 6.88
CA SER A 108 -9.34 -16.69 7.02
C SER A 108 -9.08 -15.65 5.92
N GLN A 109 -9.47 -15.95 4.67
CA GLN A 109 -9.25 -15.04 3.54
C GLN A 109 -10.21 -13.85 3.58
N ILE A 110 -11.46 -14.03 4.02
CA ILE A 110 -12.39 -12.93 4.27
C ILE A 110 -11.82 -11.97 5.31
N GLY A 111 -11.33 -12.53 6.44
CA GLY A 111 -10.69 -11.72 7.48
C GLY A 111 -9.44 -10.99 6.97
N PHE A 112 -8.59 -11.65 6.19
CA PHE A 112 -7.41 -11.03 5.61
C PHE A 112 -7.78 -9.86 4.67
N ILE A 113 -8.80 -10.03 3.83
CA ILE A 113 -9.28 -8.96 2.95
C ILE A 113 -9.81 -7.78 3.78
N ASP A 114 -10.72 -8.04 4.72
CA ASP A 114 -11.46 -7.00 5.46
C ASP A 114 -10.55 -6.21 6.41
N PHE A 115 -9.58 -6.86 7.04
CA PHE A 115 -8.77 -6.24 8.10
C PHE A 115 -7.37 -5.81 7.66
N ILE A 116 -6.83 -6.37 6.57
CA ILE A 116 -5.46 -6.10 6.13
C ILE A 116 -5.46 -5.42 4.76
N VAL A 117 -6.03 -6.09 3.74
CA VAL A 117 -5.86 -5.68 2.34
C VAL A 117 -6.67 -4.42 2.03
N GLU A 118 -7.97 -4.42 2.29
CA GLU A 118 -8.85 -3.30 1.97
C GLU A 118 -8.43 -2.00 2.70
N PRO A 119 -8.14 -2.00 4.02
CA PRO A 119 -7.61 -0.81 4.70
C PRO A 119 -6.28 -0.31 4.13
N SER A 120 -5.40 -1.22 3.71
CA SER A 120 -4.09 -0.85 3.14
C SER A 120 -4.23 -0.17 1.78
N PHE A 121 -5.03 -0.75 0.89
CA PHE A 121 -5.28 -0.18 -0.44
C PHE A 121 -6.05 1.14 -0.36
N HIS A 122 -6.91 1.31 0.64
CA HIS A 122 -7.55 2.59 0.92
C HIS A 122 -6.52 3.69 1.24
N VAL A 123 -5.61 3.44 2.19
CA VAL A 123 -4.57 4.42 2.57
C VAL A 123 -3.58 4.64 1.43
N LEU A 124 -3.22 3.60 0.66
CA LEU A 124 -2.40 3.73 -0.54
C LEU A 124 -3.06 4.68 -1.55
N THR A 125 -4.37 4.58 -1.73
CA THR A 125 -5.12 5.43 -2.64
C THR A 125 -5.07 6.90 -2.20
N GLU A 126 -5.32 7.19 -0.92
CA GLU A 126 -5.21 8.53 -0.37
C GLU A 126 -3.79 9.11 -0.55
N LEU A 127 -2.77 8.28 -0.34
CA LEU A 127 -1.37 8.66 -0.58
C LEU A 127 -1.13 9.01 -2.05
N LEU A 128 -1.55 8.16 -2.99
CA LEU A 128 -1.36 8.39 -4.43
C LEU A 128 -2.07 9.65 -4.91
N GLU A 129 -3.30 9.89 -4.46
CA GLU A 129 -4.05 11.12 -4.77
C GLU A 129 -3.33 12.35 -4.24
N SER A 130 -2.81 12.31 -3.01
CA SER A 130 -2.03 13.40 -2.43
C SER A 130 -0.75 13.66 -3.21
N MET A 131 0.00 12.61 -3.56
CA MET A 131 1.22 12.73 -4.37
C MET A 131 0.95 13.37 -5.74
N LEU A 132 -0.11 12.94 -6.43
CA LEU A 132 -0.50 13.49 -7.72
C LEU A 132 -0.87 14.97 -7.63
N TRP A 133 -1.64 15.34 -6.61
CA TRP A 133 -2.01 16.73 -6.33
C TRP A 133 -0.76 17.62 -6.14
N HIS A 134 0.20 17.17 -5.32
CA HIS A 134 1.43 17.92 -5.08
C HIS A 134 2.34 17.99 -6.32
N ALA A 135 2.41 16.94 -7.13
CA ALA A 135 3.21 16.93 -8.36
C ALA A 135 2.71 17.93 -9.40
N GLN A 136 1.38 18.05 -9.57
CA GLN A 136 0.78 19.01 -10.48
C GLN A 136 0.94 20.45 -10.00
N ASN A 137 0.74 20.70 -8.70
CA ASN A 137 0.90 22.03 -8.14
C ASN A 137 2.36 22.52 -8.15
N ARG A 138 3.35 21.63 -8.00
CA ARG A 138 4.76 21.99 -8.26
C ARG A 138 5.00 22.38 -9.72
N SER A 139 4.37 21.68 -10.65
CA SER A 139 4.49 21.97 -12.09
C SER A 139 3.85 23.32 -12.45
N ALA A 140 2.75 23.70 -11.80
CA ALA A 140 2.11 25.00 -11.96
C ALA A 140 2.97 26.17 -11.43
N VAL A 141 3.66 25.99 -10.30
CA VAL A 141 4.56 27.01 -9.71
C VAL A 141 5.84 27.18 -10.54
N ASN A 142 6.34 26.10 -11.16
CA ASN A 142 7.52 26.18 -12.05
C ASN A 142 7.16 26.64 -13.49
N GLY A 143 5.87 26.75 -13.82
CA GLY A 143 5.37 27.19 -15.13
C GLY A 143 5.47 28.70 -15.41
N THR A 144 5.88 29.52 -14.45
CA THR A 144 6.12 30.97 -14.64
C THR A 144 7.59 31.36 -14.79
N THR A 145 8.52 30.41 -14.68
CA THR A 145 9.92 30.67 -15.03
C THR A 145 10.21 30.06 -16.39
N LYS A 146 9.96 30.83 -17.45
CA LYS A 146 10.74 30.69 -18.69
C LYS A 146 12.21 30.84 -18.29
N VAL A 147 12.91 29.73 -18.10
CA VAL A 147 14.37 29.70 -18.15
C VAL A 147 14.72 29.97 -19.62
N ALA A 148 14.79 31.25 -19.97
CA ALA A 148 15.45 31.70 -21.18
C ALA A 148 16.95 31.56 -20.93
N CYS A 149 17.51 30.44 -21.37
CA CYS A 149 18.95 30.32 -21.52
C CYS A 149 19.41 31.22 -22.68
N MET A 150 20.39 32.07 -22.35
CA MET A 150 21.25 32.88 -23.23
C MET A 150 20.60 33.77 -24.29
N ASN A 151 20.66 35.08 -24.08
CA ASN A 151 21.38 35.96 -25.00
C ASN A 151 21.87 37.23 -24.29
N HIS A 152 23.13 37.56 -24.55
CA HIS A 152 23.82 38.79 -24.18
C HIS A 152 23.04 40.03 -24.67
N SER A 153 22.75 40.97 -23.76
CA SER A 153 23.13 42.39 -23.92
C SER A 153 22.62 43.22 -22.74
N SER A 154 23.56 43.97 -22.17
CA SER A 154 23.44 45.11 -21.25
C SER A 154 22.20 45.99 -21.41
N SER A 155 21.58 46.38 -20.28
CA SER A 155 21.42 47.79 -19.85
C SER A 155 20.69 47.87 -18.50
N GLN A 156 21.15 48.79 -17.65
CA GLN A 156 20.62 49.13 -16.33
C GLN A 156 19.25 49.82 -16.42
N SER A 157 18.30 49.47 -15.55
CA SER A 157 17.52 50.49 -14.86
C SER A 157 16.93 49.96 -13.54
N SER A 158 17.15 50.74 -12.49
CA SER A 158 16.46 50.75 -11.21
C SER A 158 14.93 50.84 -11.33
N VAL A 159 14.19 50.35 -10.33
CA VAL A 159 13.31 51.12 -9.40
C VAL A 159 12.24 50.19 -8.74
N ALA A 160 12.15 50.33 -7.41
CA ALA A 160 11.04 50.12 -6.46
C ALA A 160 10.59 48.72 -5.98
N LEU A 161 10.75 48.55 -4.66
CA LEU A 161 9.94 47.71 -3.78
C LEU A 161 8.45 48.08 -3.84
N HIS A 162 7.57 47.09 -3.85
CA HIS A 162 6.28 47.14 -3.14
C HIS A 162 5.83 45.73 -2.74
N ASN A 163 5.72 45.51 -1.43
CA ASN A 163 4.90 44.44 -0.84
C ASN A 163 3.42 44.83 -0.94
N PRO A 164 2.52 43.84 -1.06
CA PRO A 164 1.28 43.90 -0.31
C PRO A 164 1.12 42.65 0.58
N SER A 165 0.95 42.90 1.88
CA SER A 165 0.37 41.95 2.84
C SER A 165 -1.17 41.98 2.76
N PRO A 166 -1.92 41.24 3.61
CA PRO A 166 -2.69 40.07 3.21
C PRO A 166 -4.21 40.32 3.24
N THR A 167 -4.95 39.85 2.25
CA THR A 167 -6.42 39.81 2.33
C THR A 167 -7.01 38.58 1.64
N ASP A 168 -7.93 37.93 2.38
CA ASP A 168 -8.92 36.91 2.01
C ASP A 168 -8.48 35.44 1.87
N ASP A 169 -8.34 34.83 3.06
CA ASP A 169 -8.73 33.46 3.38
C ASP A 169 -10.23 33.26 3.12
N SER A 170 -10.62 32.60 2.03
CA SER A 170 -11.94 31.94 1.91
C SER A 170 -12.19 31.12 0.64
N ASN A 171 -11.16 30.80 -0.17
CA ASN A 171 -11.42 30.15 -1.47
C ASN A 171 -10.47 29.01 -1.88
N GLN A 172 -9.75 28.39 -0.94
CA GLN A 172 -8.90 27.22 -1.24
C GLN A 172 -9.63 25.87 -1.10
N GLU A 173 -10.76 25.79 -0.40
CA GLU A 173 -11.47 24.51 -0.17
C GLU A 173 -12.22 23.98 -1.40
N THR A 174 -12.52 24.82 -2.40
CA THR A 174 -13.40 24.47 -3.53
C THR A 174 -12.68 24.00 -4.81
N LYS A 175 -11.36 23.81 -4.77
CA LYS A 175 -10.55 23.37 -5.93
C LYS A 175 -9.81 22.04 -5.76
N LYS A 176 -10.11 21.21 -4.77
CA LYS A 176 -9.81 19.77 -4.83
C LYS A 176 -10.82 19.11 -5.79
N SER A 177 -10.75 19.43 -7.09
CA SER A 177 -11.37 18.58 -8.10
C SER A 177 -10.77 17.20 -7.92
N LYS A 178 -11.56 16.24 -7.41
CA LYS A 178 -11.17 14.84 -7.15
C LYS A 178 -10.42 14.31 -8.37
N MET A 179 -9.10 14.33 -8.30
CA MET A 179 -8.26 13.58 -9.21
C MET A 179 -8.49 12.12 -8.86
N LEU A 180 -9.20 11.40 -9.72
CA LEU A 180 -9.50 10.01 -9.48
C LEU A 180 -8.29 9.18 -9.91
N VAL A 181 -7.53 8.66 -8.96
CA VAL A 181 -6.64 7.53 -9.24
C VAL A 181 -7.54 6.38 -9.70
N GLU A 182 -7.25 5.77 -10.85
CA GLU A 182 -7.97 4.57 -11.29
C GLU A 182 -7.70 3.44 -10.28
N ARG A 183 -8.76 2.73 -9.87
CA ARG A 183 -8.71 1.74 -8.77
C ARG A 183 -9.16 0.36 -9.26
N PRO A 184 -8.46 -0.25 -10.23
CA PRO A 184 -8.88 -1.54 -10.78
C PRO A 184 -8.90 -2.66 -9.72
N TRP A 185 -8.12 -2.51 -8.64
CA TRP A 185 -8.12 -3.46 -7.52
C TRP A 185 -9.45 -3.51 -6.76
N GLU A 186 -10.23 -2.43 -6.72
CA GLU A 186 -11.42 -2.34 -5.88
C GLU A 186 -12.48 -3.38 -6.29
N SER A 187 -12.72 -3.50 -7.60
CA SER A 187 -13.64 -4.51 -8.13
C SER A 187 -13.15 -5.93 -7.88
N GLU A 188 -11.85 -6.17 -7.98
CA GLU A 188 -11.26 -7.49 -7.76
C GLU A 188 -11.30 -7.90 -6.27
N ILE A 189 -10.97 -6.98 -5.36
CA ILE A 189 -11.08 -7.21 -3.91
C ILE A 189 -12.52 -7.60 -3.55
N GLN A 190 -13.51 -6.85 -4.04
CA GLN A 190 -14.92 -7.12 -3.80
C GLN A 190 -15.38 -8.46 -4.40
N ALA A 191 -14.97 -8.76 -5.65
CA ALA A 191 -15.30 -10.01 -6.32
C ALA A 191 -14.70 -11.22 -5.59
N ASN A 192 -13.42 -11.16 -5.23
CA ASN A 192 -12.71 -12.22 -4.51
C ASN A 192 -13.30 -12.44 -3.12
N ARG A 193 -13.62 -11.37 -2.39
CA ARG A 193 -14.32 -11.46 -1.11
C ARG A 193 -15.66 -12.17 -1.25
N ALA A 194 -16.44 -11.85 -2.28
CA ALA A 194 -17.72 -12.51 -2.54
C ALA A 194 -17.55 -14.00 -2.88
N LEU A 195 -16.51 -14.37 -3.62
CA LEU A 195 -16.18 -15.76 -3.92
C LEU A 195 -15.80 -16.53 -2.65
N TRP A 196 -15.01 -15.94 -1.76
CA TRP A 196 -14.69 -16.57 -0.47
C TRP A 196 -15.92 -16.72 0.42
N LYS A 197 -16.81 -15.72 0.49
CA LYS A 197 -18.08 -15.85 1.24
C LYS A 197 -18.92 -17.03 0.75
N LYS A 198 -19.06 -17.20 -0.57
CA LYS A 198 -19.75 -18.36 -1.15
C LYS A 198 -19.07 -19.67 -0.79
N LYS A 199 -17.73 -19.71 -0.75
CA LYS A 199 -16.98 -20.90 -0.33
C LYS A 199 -17.19 -21.21 1.14
N ALA A 200 -17.20 -20.19 2.00
CA ALA A 200 -17.40 -20.33 3.44
C ALA A 200 -18.76 -20.98 3.80
N GLU A 201 -19.82 -20.68 3.04
CA GLU A 201 -21.14 -21.32 3.20
C GLU A 201 -21.08 -22.85 3.04
N THR A 202 -20.11 -23.35 2.28
CA THR A 202 -19.92 -24.79 2.00
C THR A 202 -18.67 -25.37 2.66
N GLU A 203 -17.91 -24.56 3.38
CA GLU A 203 -16.64 -24.98 3.97
C GLU A 203 -16.89 -25.78 5.25
N VAL A 204 -16.60 -27.07 5.17
CA VAL A 204 -16.63 -27.96 6.32
C VAL A 204 -15.19 -28.17 6.78
N LEU A 205 -14.98 -28.17 8.10
CA LEU A 205 -13.68 -28.45 8.68
C LEU A 205 -13.12 -29.77 8.13
N PRO A 206 -11.83 -29.82 7.72
CA PRO A 206 -11.24 -31.06 7.22
C PRO A 206 -11.31 -32.21 8.25
N SER A 207 -11.22 -31.90 9.55
CA SER A 207 -11.42 -32.88 10.63
C SER A 207 -12.84 -33.50 10.70
N GLN A 208 -13.83 -32.90 10.04
CA GLN A 208 -15.21 -33.38 10.00
C GLN A 208 -15.57 -34.11 8.70
N GLN A 209 -14.64 -34.18 7.73
CA GLN A 209 -14.79 -35.00 6.54
C GLN A 209 -14.57 -36.46 6.94
N LYS A 210 -15.61 -37.30 6.84
CA LYS A 210 -15.46 -38.75 7.04
C LYS A 210 -14.44 -39.28 6.02
N PRO A 211 -13.53 -40.20 6.40
CA PRO A 211 -12.71 -40.89 5.41
C PRO A 211 -13.67 -41.57 4.43
N GLU A 212 -13.56 -41.25 3.14
CA GLU A 212 -14.16 -42.08 2.11
C GLU A 212 -13.56 -43.49 2.27
N GLU A 213 -14.40 -44.47 2.56
CA GLU A 213 -14.05 -45.88 2.52
C GLU A 213 -13.53 -46.18 1.11
N GLU A 214 -12.21 -46.35 0.96
CA GLU A 214 -11.64 -47.08 -0.16
C GLU A 214 -12.13 -48.53 -0.07
N ALA A 215 -13.20 -48.82 -0.84
CA ALA A 215 -13.73 -50.15 -1.09
C ALA A 215 -13.03 -50.84 -2.27
#